data_AF-A0A4R6TDW8-F1
#
_entry.id   AF-A0A4R6TDW8-F1
#
_cell.length_a   1.000
_cell.length_b   1.000
_cell.length_c   1.000
_cell.angle_alpha   90.00
_cell.angle_beta   90.00
_cell.angle_gamma   90.00
#
_symmetry.space_group_name_H-M   'P 1'
#
loop_
_entity.id
_entity.type
_entity.pdbx_description
1 polymer ?
#
loop_
_entity_poly.entity_id
_entity_poly.type
_entity_poly.pdbx_seq_one_letter_code
_entity_poly.pdbx_strand_id
1 'polypeptide(L)' 'MTKTDRDKKGVMSITHEASLIDKKIGSYKEHFINEYFAYTVKLSNGSICIPRKMAEDYEVQKGTVTQERIKEVAETYQKI' A
#
# COMPACT_ATOMS: atom_id res chain seq x y z
N MET A 1 0.22 -1.12 -16.49
CA MET A 1 0.14 -1.71 -15.13
C MET A 1 0.10 -3.22 -15.24
N THR A 2 0.85 -3.93 -14.39
CA THR A 2 0.90 -5.41 -14.40
C THR A 2 0.53 -5.95 -13.02
N LYS A 3 -0.46 -6.84 -12.95
CA LYS A 3 -0.87 -7.50 -11.69
C LYS A 3 0.28 -8.35 -11.16
N THR A 4 0.49 -8.34 -9.85
CA THR A 4 1.53 -9.14 -9.20
C THR A 4 1.11 -9.55 -7.79
N ASP A 5 1.80 -10.54 -7.24
CA ASP A 5 1.74 -10.96 -5.84
C ASP A 5 3.09 -10.74 -5.12
N ARG A 6 4.01 -9.98 -5.74
CA ARG A 6 5.31 -9.62 -5.12
C ARG A 6 5.07 -8.69 -3.91
N ASP A 7 5.84 -8.89 -2.85
CA ASP A 7 5.77 -8.11 -1.61
C ASP A 7 4.37 -8.07 -0.97
N LYS A 8 3.54 -9.09 -1.23
CA LYS A 8 2.12 -9.13 -0.87
C LYS A 8 1.89 -8.93 0.62
N LYS A 9 2.73 -9.49 1.50
CA LYS A 9 2.56 -9.32 2.95
C LYS A 9 2.85 -7.88 3.35
N GLY A 10 3.87 -7.27 2.75
CA GLY A 10 4.25 -5.87 2.97
C GLY A 10 3.14 -4.93 2.50
N VAL A 11 2.67 -5.11 1.26
CA VAL A 11 1.56 -4.36 0.67
C VAL A 11 0.29 -4.48 1.51
N MET A 12 -0.11 -5.69 1.91
CA MET A 12 -1.31 -5.91 2.73
C MET A 12 -1.19 -5.28 4.12
N SER A 13 -0.01 -5.38 4.75
CA SER A 13 0.21 -4.83 6.09
C SER A 13 0.20 -3.30 6.09
N ILE A 14 0.90 -2.67 5.14
CA ILE A 14 0.88 -1.21 4.97
C ILE A 14 -0.54 -0.73 4.66
N THR A 15 -1.27 -1.44 3.78
CA THR A 15 -2.67 -1.10 3.48
C THR A 15 -3.55 -1.18 4.74
N HIS A 16 -3.36 -2.22 5.56
CA HIS A 16 -4.08 -2.36 6.82
C HIS A 16 -3.76 -1.21 7.78
N GLU A 17 -2.48 -0.89 7.99
CA GLU A 17 -2.10 0.23 8.86
C GLU A 17 -2.60 1.59 8.35
N ALA A 18 -2.55 1.82 7.03
CA ALA A 18 -3.13 3.01 6.42
C ALA A 18 -4.64 3.10 6.71
N SER A 19 -5.38 1.99 6.64
CA SER A 19 -6.81 1.93 7.00
C SER A 19 -7.08 2.15 8.50
N LEU A 20 -6.09 1.94 9.36
CA LEU A 20 -6.20 2.28 10.77
C LEU A 20 -6.09 3.80 10.98
N ILE A 21 -5.27 4.48 10.18
CA ILE A 21 -5.06 5.94 10.20
C ILE A 21 -6.21 6.69 9.53
N ASP A 22 -6.53 6.37 8.27
CA ASP A 22 -7.66 6.96 7.54
C ASP A 22 -8.76 5.92 7.31
N LYS A 23 -9.86 6.07 8.06
CA LYS A 23 -11.02 5.17 8.01
C LYS A 23 -11.77 5.18 6.67
N LYS A 24 -11.44 6.10 5.74
CA LYS A 24 -11.99 6.11 4.38
C LYS A 24 -11.35 5.02 3.51
N ILE A 25 -10.18 4.51 3.88
CA ILE A 25 -9.46 3.48 3.11
C ILE A 25 -10.15 2.13 3.32
N GLY A 26 -10.60 1.52 2.23
CA GLY A 26 -11.25 0.22 2.25
C GLY A 26 -10.29 -0.96 2.39
N SER A 27 -10.82 -2.16 2.20
CA SER A 27 -10.02 -3.39 2.31
C SER A 27 -9.21 -3.68 1.06
N TYR A 28 -8.00 -4.22 1.24
CA TYR A 28 -7.15 -4.73 0.15
C TYR A 28 -7.90 -5.74 -0.74
N LYS A 29 -7.75 -5.60 -2.07
CA LYS A 29 -8.22 -6.60 -3.05
C LYS A 29 -7.07 -7.20 -3.84
N GLU A 30 -6.30 -6.35 -4.51
CA GLU A 30 -5.19 -6.74 -5.38
C GLU A 30 -4.25 -5.55 -5.57
N HIS A 31 -3.05 -5.79 -6.11
CA HIS A 31 -2.13 -4.71 -6.44
C HIS A 31 -1.41 -4.96 -7.78
N PHE A 32 -0.90 -3.87 -8.33
CA PHE A 32 -0.27 -3.83 -9.64
C PHE A 32 1.03 -3.04 -9.53
N ILE A 33 2.04 -3.43 -10.31
CA ILE A 33 3.22 -2.59 -10.54
C ILE A 33 2.86 -1.56 -11.62
N ASN A 34 3.09 -0.29 -11.32
CA ASN A 34 2.91 0.83 -12.25
C ASN A 34 4.23 1.20 -12.95
N GLU A 35 4.16 2.18 -13.85
CA GLU A 35 5.30 2.62 -14.68
C GLU A 35 6.42 3.27 -13.87
N TYR A 36 6.11 3.73 -12.66
CA TYR A 36 7.08 4.28 -11.70
C TYR A 36 7.65 3.22 -10.75
N PHE A 37 7.46 1.93 -11.07
CA PHE A 37 7.87 0.80 -10.23
C PHE A 37 7.27 0.80 -8.81
N ALA A 38 6.18 1.54 -8.58
CA ALA A 38 5.43 1.53 -7.32
C ALA A 38 4.23 0.58 -7.41
N TYR A 39 3.69 0.21 -6.24
CA TYR A 39 2.50 -0.60 -6.14
C TYR A 39 1.25 0.26 -6.10
N THR A 40 0.41 0.15 -7.11
CA THR A 40 -0.97 0.64 -7.04
C THR A 40 -1.84 -0.46 -6.45
N VAL A 41 -2.38 -0.21 -5.27
CA VAL A 41 -3.24 -1.14 -4.55
C VAL A 41 -4.69 -0.78 -4.82
N LYS A 42 -5.43 -1.75 -5.36
CA LYS A 42 -6.87 -1.64 -5.52
C LYS A 42 -7.56 -2.09 -4.23
N LEU A 43 -8.40 -1.22 -3.70
CA LEU A 43 -9.18 -1.42 -2.49
C LEU A 43 -10.64 -1.69 -2.84
N SER A 44 -11.45 -2.02 -1.84
CA SER A 44 -12.89 -2.20 -2.02
C SER A 44 -13.64 -0.92 -2.45
N ASN A 45 -13.05 0.26 -2.25
CA ASN A 45 -13.71 1.56 -2.43
C ASN A 45 -12.82 2.63 -3.11
N GLY A 46 -11.66 2.24 -3.63
CA GLY A 46 -10.70 3.18 -4.18
C GLY A 46 -9.35 2.52 -4.45
N SER A 47 -8.30 3.34 -4.44
CA SER A 47 -6.93 2.87 -4.56
C SER A 47 -5.95 3.72 -3.73
N ILE A 48 -4.83 3.13 -3.36
CA ILE A 48 -3.67 3.82 -2.75
C ILE A 48 -2.41 3.46 -3.54
N CYS A 49 -1.37 4.29 -3.41
CA CYS A 49 -0.05 4.05 -3.98
C CYS A 49 0.94 3.76 -2.86
N ILE A 50 1.66 2.64 -2.97
CA ILE A 50 2.71 2.24 -2.02
C ILE A 50 4.04 2.20 -2.77
N PRO A 51 5.06 2.96 -2.34
CA PRO A 51 6.40 2.85 -2.89
C PRO A 51 6.91 1.41 -2.73
N ARG A 52 7.40 0.80 -3.81
CA ARG A 52 7.83 -0.61 -3.79
C ARG A 52 8.88 -0.89 -2.71
N LYS A 53 9.88 -0.01 -2.58
CA LYS A 53 10.90 -0.13 -1.53
C LYS A 53 10.30 -0.18 -0.13
N MET A 54 9.22 0.56 0.13
CA MET A 54 8.53 0.53 1.42
C MET A 54 7.86 -0.82 1.69
N ALA A 55 7.25 -1.43 0.66
CA ALA A 55 6.67 -2.77 0.78
C ALA A 55 7.73 -3.85 0.96
N GLU A 56 8.85 -3.76 0.22
CA GLU A 56 10.03 -4.63 0.38
C GLU A 56 10.63 -4.50 1.79
N ASP A 57 10.88 -3.27 2.25
CA ASP A 57 11.40 -2.97 3.60
C ASP A 57 10.47 -3.57 4.67
N TYR A 58 9.15 -3.46 4.50
CA TYR A 58 8.17 -4.00 5.45
C TYR A 58 8.14 -5.54 5.44
N GLU A 59 8.30 -6.18 4.28
CA GLU A 59 8.40 -7.65 4.18
C GLU A 59 9.63 -8.19 4.91
N VAL A 60 10.76 -7.51 4.78
CA VAL A 60 12.03 -7.91 5.40
C VAL A 60 12.05 -7.55 6.89
N GLN A 61 11.59 -6.36 7.25
CA GLN A 61 11.63 -5.84 8.61
C GLN A 61 10.54 -4.79 8.85
N LYS A 62 9.43 -5.20 9.49
CA LYS A 62 8.28 -4.34 9.81
C LYS A 62 8.64 -3.03 10.51
N GLY A 63 9.67 -3.02 11.37
CA GLY A 63 10.08 -1.85 12.15
C GLY A 63 10.78 -0.73 11.37
N THR A 64 11.11 -0.96 10.09
CA THR A 64 11.82 0.03 9.25
C THR A 64 10.87 1.07 8.65
N VAL A 65 9.57 0.78 8.63
CA VAL A 65 8.54 1.67 8.10
C VAL A 65 7.88 2.42 9.26
N THR A 66 8.09 3.74 9.31
CA THR A 66 7.52 4.60 10.36
C THR A 66 6.05 4.91 10.10
N GLN A 67 5.30 5.26 11.16
CA GLN A 67 3.91 5.70 11.02
C GLN A 67 3.74 6.91 10.10
N GLU A 68 4.72 7.82 10.07
CA GLU A 68 4.72 8.97 9.15
C GLU A 68 4.68 8.52 7.68
N ARG A 69 5.51 7.54 7.30
CA ARG A 69 5.50 6.99 5.94
C ARG A 69 4.19 6.28 5.59
N ILE A 70 3.56 5.63 6.58
CA ILE A 70 2.25 4.99 6.39
C ILE A 70 1.16 6.05 6.22
N LYS A 71 1.27 7.18 6.93
CA LYS A 71 0.39 8.33 6.72
C LYS A 71 0.55 8.92 5.31
N GLU A 72 1.76 9.06 4.81
CA GLU A 72 2.01 9.50 3.42
C GLU A 72 1.31 8.55 2.41
N VAL A 73 1.37 7.23 2.64
CA VAL A 73 0.62 6.26 1.83
C VAL A 73 -0.89 6.48 1.94
N ALA A 74 -1.42 6.72 3.13
CA ALA A 74 -2.85 6.98 3.32
C ALA A 74 -3.31 8.24 2.57
N GLU A 75 -2.47 9.27 2.50
CA GLU A 75 -2.74 10.51 1.77
C GLU A 75 -2.80 10.32 0.24
N THR A 76 -2.25 9.21 -0.29
CA THR A 76 -2.39 8.85 -1.71
C THR A 76 -3.77 8.28 -2.07
N TYR A 77 -4.68 8.14 -1.10
CA TYR A 77 -5.99 7.54 -1.33
C TYR A 77 -6.78 8.32 -2.38
N GLN A 78 -7.20 7.59 -3.41
CA GLN A 78 -8.08 8.08 -4.46
C GLN A 78 -9.35 7.23 -4.48
N LYS A 79 -10.49 7.91 -4.36
CA LYS A 79 -11.80 7.29 -4.54
C LYS A 79 -12.03 7.03 -6.03
N ILE A 80 -12.53 5.84 -6.34
CA ILE A 80 -12.94 5.42 -7.70
C ILE A 80 -14.46 5.44 -7.78
#